data_AF-A0A4P2VAG1-F1
#
_entry.id   AF-A0A4P2VAG1-F1
#
_cell.length_a   1.000
_cell.length_b   1.000
_cell.length_c   1.000
_cell.angle_alpha   90.00
_cell.angle_beta   90.00
_cell.angle_gamma   90.00
#
_symmetry.space_group_name_H-M   'P 1'
#
loop_
_entity.id
_entity.type
_entity.pdbx_description
1 polymer ?
#
loop_
_entity_poly.entity_id
_entity_poly.type
_entity_poly.pdbx_seq_one_letter_code
_entity_poly.pdbx_strand_id
1 'polypeptide(L)'
;MEHKYRKVAIGGTFDPFHRGHRALIDAAFSIGDEVLIGLSSDELAQRMGKSPDRSFEERACDLLEYLESKYRDRIYAIYKLEDPFGPLAQDPSIEALVVSPETEGRGSAANAARKSRGLSEVDVVRIDFVLAEDGEPISSRRIRKGEIDKEGRML
;
A
#
# COMPACT_ATOMS: atom_id res chain seq x y z
N MET A 1 3.48 17.21 15.70
CA MET A 1 2.62 16.19 16.32
C MET A 1 3.44 14.92 16.36
N GLU A 2 3.52 14.26 17.51
CA GLU A 2 4.20 12.97 17.62
C GLU A 2 3.21 11.89 17.15
N HIS A 3 3.53 11.23 16.03
CA HIS A 3 2.72 10.11 15.57
C HIS A 3 3.02 8.87 16.42
N LYS A 4 2.12 7.87 16.39
CA LYS A 4 2.27 6.64 17.18
C LYS A 4 3.56 5.88 16.83
N TYR A 5 3.96 5.92 15.56
CA TYR A 5 5.12 5.18 15.05
C TYR A 5 6.11 6.13 14.38
N ARG A 6 7.40 5.82 14.51
CA ARG A 6 8.49 6.53 13.83
C ARG A 6 8.51 6.18 12.34
N LYS A 7 8.37 4.90 12.00
CA LYS A 7 8.40 4.44 10.60
C LYS A 7 7.35 3.39 10.32
N VAL A 8 6.56 3.66 9.28
CA VAL A 8 5.41 2.85 8.88
C VAL A 8 5.60 2.38 7.44
N ALA A 9 5.35 1.09 7.20
CA ALA A 9 5.41 0.52 5.86
C ALA A 9 4.00 0.32 5.29
N ILE A 10 3.88 0.49 3.98
CA ILE A 10 2.74 0.04 3.17
C ILE A 10 3.24 -0.60 1.89
N GLY A 11 2.42 -1.44 1.28
CA GLY A 11 2.78 -2.10 0.03
C GLY A 11 1.58 -2.34 -0.88
N GLY A 12 1.78 -2.15 -2.18
CA GLY A 12 0.72 -2.37 -3.16
C GLY A 12 1.22 -2.41 -4.60
N THR A 13 0.35 -2.90 -5.49
CA THR A 13 0.54 -2.74 -6.94
C THR A 13 0.02 -1.40 -7.43
N PHE A 14 -1.00 -0.86 -6.74
CA PHE A 14 -1.54 0.48 -6.96
C PHE A 14 -2.09 0.72 -8.37
N ASP A 15 -2.77 -0.27 -8.96
CA ASP A 15 -3.30 -0.19 -10.33
C ASP A 15 -4.71 -0.77 -10.53
N PRO A 16 -5.64 -0.03 -11.18
CA PRO A 16 -5.56 1.42 -11.36
C PRO A 16 -5.46 2.15 -10.01
N PHE A 17 -4.78 3.29 -9.96
CA PHE A 17 -4.71 4.08 -8.73
C PHE A 17 -6.08 4.69 -8.41
N HIS A 18 -6.63 4.39 -7.22
CA HIS A 18 -8.01 4.68 -6.86
C HIS A 18 -8.16 5.07 -5.39
N ARG A 19 -9.35 5.51 -4.98
CA ARG A 19 -9.62 6.05 -3.63
C ARG A 19 -9.25 5.09 -2.48
N GLY A 20 -9.49 3.78 -2.65
CA GLY A 20 -9.02 2.77 -1.70
C GLY A 20 -7.50 2.78 -1.45
N HIS A 21 -6.68 2.92 -2.50
CA HIS A 21 -5.23 3.04 -2.36
C HIS A 21 -4.82 4.32 -1.63
N ARG A 22 -5.47 5.45 -1.96
CA ARG A 22 -5.26 6.73 -1.28
C ARG A 22 -5.58 6.64 0.21
N ALA A 23 -6.68 6.01 0.59
CA ALA A 23 -7.03 5.81 2.00
C ALA A 23 -5.99 4.97 2.77
N LEU A 24 -5.41 3.95 2.11
CA LEU A 24 -4.33 3.15 2.69
C LEU A 24 -3.07 4.00 2.95
N ILE A 25 -2.68 4.82 1.98
CA ILE A 25 -1.56 5.75 2.11
C ILE A 25 -1.84 6.78 3.21
N ASP A 26 -3.05 7.34 3.23
CA ASP A 26 -3.47 8.34 4.21
C ASP A 26 -3.40 7.82 5.64
N ALA A 27 -3.84 6.58 5.85
CA ALA A 27 -3.77 5.92 7.14
C ALA A 27 -2.32 5.79 7.62
N ALA A 28 -1.38 5.42 6.74
CA ALA A 28 0.04 5.34 7.09
C ALA A 28 0.61 6.71 7.51
N PHE A 29 0.32 7.78 6.77
CA PHE A 29 0.75 9.13 7.13
C PHE A 29 0.06 9.66 8.41
N SER A 30 -1.10 9.13 8.78
CA SER A 30 -1.81 9.52 10.00
C SER A 30 -1.21 8.92 11.28
N ILE A 31 -0.39 7.86 11.15
CA ILE A 31 0.19 7.14 12.29
C ILE A 31 1.72 7.09 12.28
N GLY A 32 2.38 7.57 11.21
CA GLY A 32 3.82 7.51 11.01
C GLY A 32 4.50 8.86 10.81
N ASP A 33 5.66 9.06 11.43
CA ASP A 33 6.54 10.20 11.10
C ASP A 33 7.16 10.04 9.71
N GLU A 34 7.68 8.85 9.39
CA GLU A 34 8.20 8.43 8.09
C GLU A 34 7.36 7.29 7.50
N VAL A 35 7.08 7.36 6.19
CA VAL A 35 6.33 6.31 5.48
C VAL A 35 7.18 5.67 4.37
N LEU A 36 7.36 4.35 4.44
CA LEU A 36 7.96 3.54 3.38
C LEU A 36 6.85 2.92 2.52
N ILE A 37 6.87 3.21 1.23
CA ILE A 37 5.83 2.82 0.27
C ILE A 37 6.43 1.83 -0.72
N GLY A 38 6.09 0.56 -0.56
CA GLY A 38 6.47 -0.50 -1.49
C GLY A 38 5.56 -0.54 -2.71
N LEU A 39 6.12 -0.31 -3.89
CA LEU A 39 5.43 -0.46 -5.17
C LEU A 39 5.93 -1.73 -5.87
N SER A 40 5.05 -2.70 -6.13
CA SER A 40 5.45 -3.95 -6.79
C SER A 40 5.99 -3.70 -8.20
N SER A 41 7.10 -4.36 -8.56
CA SER A 41 7.54 -4.48 -9.96
C SER A 41 6.48 -5.17 -10.81
N ASP A 42 6.58 -5.04 -12.14
CA ASP A 42 5.65 -5.70 -13.04
C ASP A 42 5.77 -7.23 -12.92
N GLU A 43 7.01 -7.72 -12.77
CA GLU A 43 7.30 -9.13 -12.56
C GLU A 43 6.73 -9.63 -11.23
N LEU A 44 6.89 -8.87 -10.15
CA LEU A 44 6.36 -9.23 -8.84
C LEU A 44 4.83 -9.23 -8.87
N ALA A 45 4.21 -8.21 -9.48
CA ALA A 45 2.76 -8.13 -9.63
C ALA A 45 2.21 -9.38 -10.34
N GLN A 46 2.83 -9.78 -11.46
CA GLN A 46 2.46 -10.98 -12.21
C GLN A 46 2.62 -12.27 -11.39
N ARG A 47 3.73 -12.45 -10.67
CA ARG A 47 3.94 -13.61 -9.78
C ARG A 47 2.88 -13.70 -8.68
N MET A 48 2.33 -12.57 -8.27
CA MET A 48 1.27 -12.49 -7.26
C MET A 48 -0.13 -12.63 -7.88
N GLY A 49 -0.23 -13.04 -9.15
CA GLY A 49 -1.49 -13.23 -9.86
C GLY A 49 -2.19 -11.93 -10.23
N LYS A 50 -1.47 -10.80 -10.23
CA LYS A 50 -1.99 -9.49 -10.64
C LYS A 50 -1.50 -9.15 -12.04
N SER A 51 -2.38 -8.59 -12.85
CA SER A 51 -2.04 -8.09 -14.19
C SER A 51 -2.34 -6.58 -14.19
N PRO A 52 -1.37 -5.74 -13.80
CA PRO A 52 -1.56 -4.30 -13.91
C PRO A 52 -1.68 -3.88 -15.37
N ASP A 53 -2.51 -2.89 -15.65
CA ASP A 53 -2.71 -2.33 -16.99
C ASP A 53 -1.59 -1.32 -17.33
N ARG A 54 -0.96 -0.77 -16.29
CA ARG A 54 0.11 0.24 -16.35
C ARG A 54 1.45 -0.33 -15.93
N SER A 55 2.53 0.14 -16.55
CA SER A 55 3.91 -0.26 -16.21
C SER A 55 4.28 0.19 -14.79
N PHE A 56 5.37 -0.36 -14.25
CA PHE A 56 5.93 0.11 -12.99
C PHE A 56 6.13 1.63 -12.96
N GLU A 57 6.70 2.19 -14.02
CA GLU A 57 7.01 3.62 -14.13
C GLU A 57 5.73 4.47 -14.13
N GLU A 58 4.70 4.07 -14.88
CA GLU A 58 3.42 4.77 -14.92
C GLU A 58 2.71 4.74 -13.55
N ARG A 59 2.74 3.58 -12.87
CA ARG A 59 2.19 3.43 -11.51
C ARG A 59 2.98 4.24 -10.48
N ALA A 60 4.30 4.33 -10.65
CA ALA A 60 5.15 5.16 -9.82
C ALA A 60 4.84 6.65 -10.01
N CYS A 61 4.59 7.09 -11.25
CA CYS A 61 4.16 8.45 -11.55
C CYS A 61 2.82 8.77 -10.89
N ASP A 62 1.79 7.92 -11.05
CA ASP A 62 0.48 8.11 -10.40
C ASP A 62 0.59 8.23 -8.86
N LEU A 63 1.45 7.40 -8.26
CA LEU A 63 1.72 7.42 -6.83
C LEU A 63 2.44 8.71 -6.41
N LEU A 64 3.49 9.11 -7.14
CA LEU A 64 4.28 10.31 -6.87
C LEU A 64 3.42 11.57 -6.99
N GLU A 65 2.56 11.68 -8.00
CA GLU A 65 1.63 12.79 -8.16
C GLU A 65 0.74 12.95 -6.92
N TYR A 66 0.22 11.85 -6.39
CA TYR A 66 -0.59 11.87 -5.17
C TYR A 66 0.21 12.33 -3.95
N LEU A 67 1.39 11.77 -3.75
CA LEU A 67 2.26 12.09 -2.62
C LEU A 67 2.70 13.56 -2.66
N GLU A 68 3.10 14.07 -3.83
CA GLU A 68 3.48 15.47 -4.01
C GLU A 68 2.31 16.43 -3.80
N SER A 69 1.08 16.02 -4.12
CA SER A 69 -0.11 16.87 -3.96
C SER A 69 -0.51 17.08 -2.50
N LYS A 70 -0.20 16.13 -1.60
CA LYS A 70 -0.75 16.09 -0.24
C LYS A 70 0.29 15.96 0.87
N TYR A 71 1.44 15.37 0.57
CA TYR A 71 2.46 14.95 1.52
C TYR A 71 3.87 15.46 1.16
N ARG A 72 3.99 16.51 0.32
CA ARG A 72 5.27 17.12 -0.07
C ARG A 72 6.20 17.44 1.11
N ASP A 73 5.65 17.92 2.22
CA ASP A 73 6.42 18.31 3.41
C ASP A 73 6.59 17.16 4.42
N ARG A 74 6.22 15.92 4.04
CA ARG A 74 6.36 14.71 4.87
C ARG A 74 7.53 13.87 4.42
N ILE A 75 8.05 13.06 5.34
CA ILE A 75 9.17 12.15 5.06
C ILE A 75 8.59 10.84 4.53
N TYR A 76 8.96 10.47 3.30
CA TYR A 76 8.62 9.18 2.72
C TYR A 76 9.67 8.68 1.73
N ALA A 77 9.64 7.38 1.48
CA ALA A 77 10.45 6.74 0.45
C ALA A 77 9.60 5.74 -0.34
N ILE A 78 9.74 5.76 -1.67
CA ILE A 78 9.15 4.73 -2.54
C ILE A 78 10.22 3.68 -2.81
N TYR A 79 9.84 2.42 -2.64
CA TYR A 79 10.72 1.28 -2.90
C TYR A 79 10.11 0.35 -3.94
N LYS A 80 10.86 0.04 -5.00
CA LYS A 80 10.47 -0.98 -5.98
C LYS A 80 10.58 -2.36 -5.34
N LEU A 81 9.46 -3.04 -5.14
CA LEU A 81 9.43 -4.38 -4.57
C LEU A 81 9.67 -5.40 -5.68
N GLU A 82 10.75 -6.18 -5.54
CA GLU A 82 11.03 -7.35 -6.38
C GLU A 82 10.65 -8.69 -5.68
N ASP A 83 10.31 -8.61 -4.40
CA ASP A 83 9.79 -9.68 -3.57
C ASP A 83 8.62 -9.19 -2.67
N PRO A 84 7.80 -10.08 -2.09
CA PRO A 84 6.58 -9.67 -1.38
C PRO A 84 6.76 -8.76 -0.16
N PHE A 85 7.94 -8.74 0.48
CA PHE A 85 8.16 -8.00 1.73
C PHE A 85 9.25 -6.94 1.61
N GLY A 86 10.26 -7.13 0.75
CA GLY A 86 11.29 -6.14 0.46
C GLY A 86 11.93 -5.59 1.74
N PRO A 87 11.98 -4.25 1.94
CA PRO A 87 12.53 -3.62 3.13
C PRO A 87 11.81 -4.00 4.43
N LEU A 88 10.51 -4.35 4.38
CA LEU A 88 9.76 -4.72 5.57
C LEU A 88 10.36 -5.94 6.29
N ALA A 89 10.94 -6.89 5.55
CA ALA A 89 11.56 -8.06 6.16
C ALA A 89 13.00 -7.82 6.63
N GLN A 90 13.56 -6.63 6.41
CA GLN A 90 15.00 -6.38 6.55
C GLN A 90 15.33 -5.16 7.42
N ASP A 91 14.47 -4.14 7.40
CA ASP A 91 14.68 -2.89 8.11
C ASP A 91 14.13 -3.00 9.55
N PRO A 92 15.00 -3.00 10.58
CA PRO A 92 14.58 -3.06 11.98
C PRO A 92 13.88 -1.79 12.45
N SER A 93 14.03 -0.66 11.75
CA SER A 93 13.42 0.63 12.13
C SER A 93 11.94 0.72 11.80
N ILE A 94 11.41 -0.17 10.96
CA ILE A 94 9.97 -0.23 10.67
C ILE A 94 9.24 -0.81 11.88
N GLU A 95 8.25 -0.07 12.38
CA GLU A 95 7.50 -0.39 13.59
C GLU A 95 6.08 -0.88 13.28
N ALA A 96 5.49 -0.44 12.16
CA ALA A 96 4.14 -0.81 11.76
C ALA A 96 4.01 -1.09 10.26
N LEU A 97 3.07 -1.96 9.91
CA LEU A 97 2.62 -2.24 8.54
C LEU A 97 1.12 -1.92 8.43
N VAL A 98 0.74 -1.00 7.52
CA VAL A 98 -0.68 -0.79 7.22
C VAL A 98 -1.13 -1.73 6.10
N VAL A 99 -2.23 -2.42 6.33
CA VAL A 99 -2.82 -3.38 5.40
C VAL A 99 -4.28 -3.05 5.11
N SER A 100 -4.74 -3.38 3.91
CA SER A 100 -6.17 -3.43 3.59
C SER A 100 -6.72 -4.82 3.95
N PRO A 101 -8.05 -5.03 3.94
CA PRO A 101 -8.58 -6.37 4.15
C PRO A 101 -8.14 -7.36 3.05
N GLU A 102 -7.75 -6.89 1.85
CA GLU A 102 -7.17 -7.73 0.79
C GLU A 102 -5.77 -8.26 1.16
N THR A 103 -4.99 -7.47 1.91
CA THR A 103 -3.60 -7.77 2.23
C THR A 103 -3.36 -8.18 3.68
N GLU A 104 -4.41 -8.31 4.49
CA GLU A 104 -4.32 -8.62 5.92
C GLU A 104 -3.50 -9.89 6.21
N GLY A 105 -3.72 -10.98 5.46
CA GLY A 105 -2.97 -12.23 5.63
C GLY A 105 -1.45 -12.09 5.39
N ARG A 106 -1.01 -11.01 4.73
CA ARG A 106 0.41 -10.73 4.51
C ARG A 106 1.10 -10.16 5.74
N GLY A 107 0.36 -9.55 6.68
CA GLY A 107 0.94 -9.06 7.92
C GLY A 107 1.55 -10.19 8.74
N SER A 108 0.83 -11.30 8.91
CA SER A 108 1.33 -12.49 9.59
C SER A 108 2.55 -13.10 8.86
N ALA A 109 2.49 -13.18 7.53
CA ALA A 109 3.59 -13.70 6.74
C ALA A 109 4.85 -12.80 6.80
N ALA A 110 4.66 -11.47 6.85
CA ALA A 110 5.75 -10.51 7.03
C ALA A 110 6.40 -10.67 8.40
N ASN A 111 5.63 -10.81 9.48
CA ASN A 111 6.16 -11.05 10.82
C ASN A 111 6.90 -12.38 10.93
N ALA A 112 6.42 -13.43 10.26
CA ALA A 112 7.15 -14.70 10.17
C ALA A 112 8.51 -14.53 9.45
N ALA A 113 8.54 -13.75 8.35
CA ALA A 113 9.78 -13.43 7.62
C ALA A 113 10.75 -12.56 8.44
N ARG A 114 10.24 -11.63 9.26
CA ARG A 114 11.05 -10.81 10.18
C ARG A 114 11.64 -11.67 11.29
N LYS A 115 10.84 -12.55 11.90
CA LYS A 115 11.26 -13.44 12.97
C LYS A 115 12.35 -14.42 12.52
N SER A 116 12.25 -14.98 11.31
CA SER A 116 13.29 -15.88 10.77
C SER A 116 14.63 -15.18 10.53
N ARG A 117 14.64 -13.84 10.50
CA ARG A 117 15.82 -12.97 10.36
C ARG A 117 16.25 -12.33 11.68
N GLY A 118 15.64 -12.71 12.81
CA GLY A 118 15.96 -12.17 14.13
C GLY A 118 15.44 -10.75 14.38
N LEU A 119 14.48 -10.26 13.58
CA LEU A 119 13.85 -8.95 13.75
C LEU A 119 12.58 -9.05 14.60
N SER A 120 12.29 -7.98 15.35
CA SER A 120 11.02 -7.82 16.07
C SER A 120 9.85 -7.74 15.09
N GLU A 121 8.70 -8.27 15.50
CA GLU A 121 7.45 -8.14 14.77
C GLU A 121 7.03 -6.67 14.65
N VAL A 122 6.36 -6.32 13.56
CA VAL A 122 5.70 -5.02 13.39
C VAL A 122 4.25 -5.10 13.82
N ASP A 123 3.70 -3.98 14.28
CA ASP A 123 2.27 -3.82 14.47
C ASP A 123 1.56 -3.85 13.11
N VAL A 124 0.62 -4.76 12.94
CA VAL A 124 -0.20 -4.83 11.71
C VAL A 124 -1.45 -3.98 11.92
N VAL A 125 -1.51 -2.84 11.26
CA VAL A 125 -2.62 -1.90 11.34
C VAL A 125 -3.55 -2.12 10.15
N ARG A 126 -4.71 -2.71 10.39
CA ARG A 126 -5.72 -2.91 9.36
C ARG A 126 -6.60 -1.66 9.21
N ILE A 127 -6.86 -1.28 7.96
CA ILE A 127 -7.91 -0.33 7.62
C ILE A 127 -9.12 -1.04 7.02
N ASP A 128 -10.28 -0.39 7.08
CA ASP A 128 -11.49 -0.87 6.42
C ASP A 128 -11.50 -0.53 4.93
N PHE A 129 -12.38 -1.21 4.19
CA PHE A 129 -12.59 -0.89 2.79
C PHE A 129 -13.20 0.50 2.63
N VAL A 130 -12.75 1.21 1.59
CA VAL A 130 -13.48 2.37 1.08
C VAL A 130 -14.60 1.87 0.17
N LEU A 131 -15.83 2.29 0.45
CA LEU A 131 -17.02 1.88 -0.28
C LEU A 131 -17.31 2.81 -1.46
N ALA A 132 -17.86 2.25 -2.52
CA ALA A 132 -18.44 2.95 -3.65
C ALA A 132 -19.87 3.44 -3.32
N GLU A 133 -20.51 4.16 -4.24
CA GLU A 133 -21.86 4.70 -4.08
C GLU A 133 -22.93 3.63 -3.84
N ASP A 134 -22.72 2.43 -4.36
CA ASP A 134 -23.60 1.27 -4.16
C ASP A 134 -23.36 0.52 -2.83
N GLY A 135 -22.45 1.01 -1.98
CA GLY A 135 -22.12 0.41 -0.69
C GLY A 135 -21.16 -0.76 -0.76
N GLU A 136 -20.72 -1.17 -1.96
CA GLU A 136 -19.76 -2.25 -2.14
C GLU A 136 -18.31 -1.70 -2.17
N PRO A 137 -17.28 -2.49 -1.79
CA PRO A 137 -15.89 -2.02 -1.79
C PRO A 137 -15.42 -1.52 -3.16
N ILE A 138 -14.67 -0.40 -3.17
CA ILE A 138 -13.91 0.04 -4.34
C ILE A 138 -12.77 -0.95 -4.56
N SER A 139 -12.67 -1.49 -5.78
CA SER A 139 -11.54 -2.33 -6.17
C SER A 139 -11.16 -2.14 -7.63
N SER A 140 -9.88 -2.36 -7.92
CA SER A 140 -9.33 -2.39 -9.27
C SER A 140 -10.12 -3.25 -10.25
N ARG A 141 -10.67 -4.40 -9.79
CA ARG A 141 -11.47 -5.30 -10.63
C ARG A 141 -12.76 -4.63 -11.10
N ARG A 142 -13.45 -3.92 -10.22
CA ARG A 142 -14.72 -3.24 -10.54
C ARG A 142 -14.48 -2.08 -11.49
N ILE A 143 -13.40 -1.34 -11.27
CA ILE A 143 -12.99 -0.24 -12.16
C ILE A 143 -12.66 -0.76 -13.57
N ARG A 144 -11.89 -1.85 -13.68
CA ARG A 144 -11.55 -2.45 -14.99
C ARG A 144 -12.76 -2.97 -15.75
N LYS A 145 -13.79 -3.44 -15.04
CA LYS A 145 -15.06 -3.87 -15.64
C LYS A 145 -15.98 -2.70 -16.03
N GLY A 146 -15.63 -1.47 -15.66
CA GLY A 146 -16.49 -0.30 -15.86
C GLY A 146 -17.72 -0.29 -14.97
N GLU A 147 -17.69 -0.96 -13.81
CA GLU A 147 -18.80 -0.91 -12.84
C GLU A 147 -18.80 0.41 -12.06
N ILE A 148 -17.62 0.96 -11.78
CA ILE A 148 -17.39 2.20 -11.03
C ILE A 148 -16.17 2.96 -11.55
N ASP A 149 -16.08 4.27 -11.29
CA ASP A 149 -14.89 5.06 -11.53
C ASP A 149 -13.85 4.95 -10.38
N LYS A 150 -12.71 5.64 -10.51
CA LYS A 150 -11.61 5.64 -9.50
C LYS A 150 -12.00 6.28 -8.15
N GLU A 151 -13.08 7.05 -8.11
CA GLU A 151 -13.63 7.67 -6.90
C GLU A 151 -14.71 6.81 -6.23
N GLY A 152 -15.20 5.77 -6.92
CA GLY A 152 -16.26 4.89 -6.47
C GLY A 152 -17.66 5.34 -6.93
N ARG A 153 -17.75 6.18 -7.95
CA ARG A 153 -19.03 6.58 -8.56
C ARG A 153 -19.49 5.54 -9.57
N MET A 154 -20.80 5.33 -9.68
CA MET A 154 -21.36 4.37 -10.64
C MET A 154 -21.16 4.84 -12.09
N LEU A 155 -20.94 3.89 -13.00
CA LEU A 155 -20.79 4.13 -14.45
C LEU A 155 -21.92 3.50 -15.26
#